data_AF-A0AAE1XB76-F1
#
_entry.id   AF-A0AAE1XB76-F1
#
_cell.length_a   1.000
_cell.length_b   1.000
_cell.length_c   1.000
_cell.angle_alpha   90.00
_cell.angle_beta   90.00
_cell.angle_gamma   90.00
#
_symmetry.space_group_name_H-M   'P 1'
#
loop_
_entity.id
_entity.type
_entity.pdbx_description
1 polymer ?
#
loop_
_entity_poly.entity_id
_entity_poly.type
_entity_poly.pdbx_seq_one_letter_code
_entity_poly.pdbx_strand_id
1 'polypeptide(L)' 'MMEEYRSYHEAHDSRTFGPVTMSDIVGRVIYCLRNAVDHGPVNNSRFSASQDSPVLAMELDVDEMAKNHKE' A
#
# COMPACT_ATOMS: atom_id res chain seq x y z
N MET A 1 6.93 18.29 -26.71
CA MET A 1 6.10 17.18 -27.19
C MET A 1 5.43 16.62 -25.95
N MET A 2 4.10 16.74 -25.84
CA MET A 2 3.36 16.35 -24.62
C MET A 2 3.59 14.88 -24.31
N GLU A 3 3.97 14.61 -23.07
CA GLU A 3 4.11 13.26 -22.51
C GLU A 3 2.73 12.61 -22.53
N GLU A 4 2.62 11.54 -23.30
CA GLU A 4 1.40 10.79 -23.55
C GLU A 4 0.87 10.24 -22.23
N TYR A 5 -0.22 10.83 -21.74
CA TYR A 5 -0.93 10.42 -20.54
C TYR A 5 -1.42 8.98 -20.78
N ARG A 6 -0.66 7.97 -20.32
CA ARG A 6 -1.13 6.60 -20.31
C ARG A 6 -2.43 6.59 -19.53
N SER A 7 -3.52 6.33 -20.23
CA SER A 7 -4.78 5.91 -19.62
C SER A 7 -4.44 4.72 -18.73
N TYR A 8 -4.45 4.94 -17.41
CA TYR A 8 -4.39 3.87 -16.43
C TYR A 8 -5.50 2.89 -16.82
N HIS A 9 -5.12 1.74 -17.35
CA HIS A 9 -6.10 0.69 -17.62
C HIS A 9 -6.76 0.40 -16.28
N GLU A 10 -8.07 0.57 -16.24
CA GLU A 10 -8.82 0.43 -15.00
C GLU A 10 -8.54 -0.95 -14.40
N ALA A 11 -8.15 -0.97 -13.13
CA ALA A 11 -7.85 -2.22 -12.46
C ALA A 11 -9.08 -3.12 -12.47
N HIS A 12 -8.91 -4.36 -12.91
CA HIS A 12 -9.95 -5.37 -12.85
C HIS A 12 -10.04 -5.89 -11.41
N ASP A 13 -10.83 -5.19 -10.60
CA ASP A 13 -10.97 -5.40 -9.16
C ASP A 13 -12.46 -5.61 -8.78
N SER A 14 -12.77 -5.62 -7.48
CA SER A 14 -14.13 -5.86 -6.99
C SER A 14 -15.19 -4.88 -7.51
N ARG A 15 -14.79 -3.72 -8.08
CA ARG A 15 -15.71 -2.81 -8.78
C ARG A 15 -16.26 -3.45 -10.06
N THR A 16 -15.50 -4.32 -10.72
CA THR A 16 -15.92 -5.01 -11.95
C THR A 16 -16.45 -6.42 -11.69
N PHE A 17 -15.86 -7.17 -10.76
CA PHE A 17 -16.22 -8.59 -10.52
C PHE A 17 -16.99 -8.86 -9.22
N GLY A 18 -17.18 -7.85 -8.36
CA GLY A 18 -17.89 -8.00 -7.09
C GLY A 18 -17.04 -8.56 -5.93
N PRO A 19 -17.68 -8.96 -4.82
CA PRO A 19 -16.98 -9.45 -3.62
C PRO A 19 -16.26 -10.79 -3.85
N VAL A 20 -15.10 -10.98 -3.20
CA VAL A 20 -14.35 -12.25 -3.18
C VAL A 20 -14.79 -13.10 -2.00
N THR A 21 -14.91 -14.42 -2.18
CA THR A 21 -15.27 -15.32 -1.08
C THR A 21 -14.07 -15.56 -0.15
N MET A 22 -14.33 -15.80 1.13
CA MET A 22 -13.25 -16.07 2.10
C MET A 22 -12.44 -17.33 1.77
N SER A 23 -13.03 -18.29 1.05
CA SER A 23 -12.33 -19.52 0.65
C SER A 23 -11.30 -19.28 -0.45
N ASP A 24 -11.44 -18.19 -1.20
CA ASP A 24 -10.53 -17.82 -2.29
C ASP A 24 -9.32 -17.01 -1.79
N ILE A 25 -9.27 -16.64 -0.50
CA ILE A 25 -8.15 -15.90 0.09
C ILE A 25 -7.04 -16.89 0.45
N VAL A 26 -5.99 -16.92 -0.36
CA VAL A 26 -4.83 -17.81 -0.18
C VAL A 26 -3.84 -17.35 0.89
N GLY A 27 -3.83 -16.04 1.22
CA GLY A 27 -2.88 -15.48 2.18
C GLY A 27 -2.79 -13.96 2.11
N ARG A 28 -1.83 -13.38 2.84
CA ARG A 28 -1.53 -11.95 2.85
C ARG A 28 -0.16 -11.71 2.23
N VAL A 29 -0.06 -10.71 1.35
CA VAL A 29 1.24 -10.26 0.84
C VAL A 29 1.94 -9.48 1.96
N ILE A 30 3.17 -9.86 2.28
CA ILE A 30 4.07 -9.05 3.11
C ILE A 30 4.77 -8.08 2.17
N TYR A 31 4.50 -6.79 2.34
CA TYR A 31 5.05 -5.75 1.47
C TYR A 31 6.56 -5.61 1.68
N CYS A 32 7.34 -5.63 0.59
CA CYS A 32 8.76 -5.32 0.62
C CYS A 32 8.95 -3.84 0.23
N LEU A 33 9.04 -2.96 1.22
CA LEU A 33 9.39 -1.57 1.01
C LEU A 33 10.89 -1.48 0.68
N ARG A 34 11.22 -1.29 -0.60
CA ARG A 34 12.61 -1.12 -1.06
C ARG A 34 13.02 0.34 -1.17
N ASN A 35 12.09 1.25 -1.52
CA ASN A 35 12.27 2.70 -1.52
C ASN A 35 10.89 3.41 -1.52
N ALA A 36 10.90 4.73 -1.28
CA ALA A 36 9.70 5.56 -1.14
C ALA A 36 9.02 5.97 -2.47
N VAL A 37 9.42 5.41 -3.61
CA VAL A 37 9.07 5.95 -4.95
C VAL A 37 7.91 5.21 -5.62
N ASP A 38 7.52 4.02 -5.14
CA ASP A 38 6.52 3.16 -5.80
C ASP A 38 5.06 3.62 -5.61
N HIS A 39 4.79 4.55 -4.69
CA HIS A 39 3.50 5.20 -4.54
C HIS A 39 3.74 6.63 -4.07
N GLY A 40 3.02 7.59 -4.65
CA GLY A 40 3.00 8.96 -4.13
C GLY A 40 2.55 8.97 -2.66
N PRO A 41 2.82 10.05 -1.90
CA PRO A 41 2.49 10.10 -0.48
C PRO A 41 1.03 9.74 -0.22
N VAL A 42 0.80 8.58 0.41
CA VAL A 42 -0.54 8.14 0.79
C VAL A 42 -0.82 8.67 2.20
N ASN A 43 -1.80 9.55 2.31
CA ASN A 43 -2.20 10.10 3.59
C ASN A 43 -3.45 9.37 4.10
N ASN A 44 -3.25 8.42 5.01
CA ASN A 44 -4.36 7.71 5.64
C ASN A 44 -5.21 8.67 6.49
N SER A 45 -6.50 8.35 6.64
CA SER A 45 -7.36 9.12 7.54
C SER A 45 -6.81 9.08 8.97
N ARG A 46 -6.97 10.18 9.73
CA ARG A 46 -6.51 10.23 11.12
C ARG A 46 -7.12 9.11 11.98
N PHE A 47 -8.36 8.73 11.69
CA PHE A 47 -9.06 7.69 12.41
C PHE A 47 -8.45 6.31 12.14
N SER A 48 -8.28 5.94 10.86
CA SER A 48 -7.65 4.67 10.46
C SER A 48 -6.22 4.58 10.99
N ALA A 49 -5.43 5.65 10.86
CA ALA A 49 -4.06 5.70 11.37
C ALA A 49 -4.00 5.48 12.90
N SER A 50 -4.98 5.97 13.67
CA SER A 50 -5.03 5.75 15.11
C SER A 50 -5.37 4.29 15.46
N GLN A 51 -6.21 3.63 14.66
CA GLN A 51 -6.58 2.23 14.88
C GLN A 51 -5.43 1.29 14.50
N ASP A 52 -4.68 1.62 13.46
CA ASP A 52 -3.57 0.80 12.96
C ASP A 52 -2.28 1.01 13.78
N SER A 53 -2.16 2.12 14.51
CA SER A 53 -0.95 2.48 15.28
C SER A 53 -0.42 1.37 16.21
N PRO A 54 -1.24 0.66 17.01
CA PRO A 54 -0.75 -0.43 17.86
C PRO A 54 -0.20 -1.62 17.07
N VAL A 55 -0.77 -1.91 15.90
CA VAL A 55 -0.33 -3.00 15.02
C VAL A 55 1.00 -2.62 14.37
N LEU A 56 1.09 -1.40 13.84
CA LEU A 56 2.32 -0.87 13.24
C LEU A 56 3.47 -0.83 14.26
N ALA A 57 3.20 -0.45 15.51
CA ALA A 57 4.22 -0.42 16.57
C ALA A 57 4.75 -1.80 16.97
N MET A 58 3.99 -2.87 16.72
CA MET A 58 4.41 -4.25 16.98
C MET A 58 5.12 -4.87 15.76
N GLU A 59 4.62 -4.59 14.56
CA GLU A 59 5.04 -5.26 13.33
C GLU A 59 6.21 -4.56 12.63
N LEU A 60 6.40 -3.26 12.87
CA LEU A 60 7.40 -2.44 12.19
C LEU A 60 8.44 -1.86 13.14
N ASP A 61 9.69 -1.99 12.74
CA ASP A 61 10.81 -1.25 13.33
C ASP A 61 11.05 0.02 12.51
N VAL A 62 10.55 1.15 13.01
CA VAL A 62 10.63 2.45 12.34
C VAL A 62 12.07 2.93 12.22
N ASP A 63 12.93 2.59 13.18
CA ASP A 63 14.33 2.99 13.19
C ASP A 63 15.12 2.24 12.11
N GLU A 64 14.83 0.95 11.90
CA GLU A 64 15.38 0.18 10.79
C GLU A 64 14.87 0.68 9.42
N MET A 65 13.60 1.06 9.33
CA MET A 65 13.04 1.61 8.09
C MET A 65 13.72 2.94 7.71
N ALA A 66 14.01 3.81 8.67
CA ALA A 66 14.63 5.12 8.43
C ALA A 66 16.08 5.04 7.92
N LYS A 67 16.80 3.94 8.18
CA LYS A 67 18.22 3.78 7.79
C LYS A 67 18.45 3.62 6.28
N ASN A 68 17.41 3.25 5.52
CA ASN A 68 17.56 2.85 4.11
C ASN A 68 17.14 3.92 3.08
N HIS A 69 16.86 5.15 3.51
CA HIS A 69 16.49 6.23 2.59
C HIS A 69 17.74 6.96 2.09
N LYS A 70 18.16 6.69 0.85
CA LYS A 70 18.96 7.66 0.08
C LYS A 70 18.01 8.75 -0.43
N GLU A 71 18.45 10.00 -0.31
CA GLU A 71 17.81 11.21 -0.86
C GLU A 71 17.50 11.08 -2.36
#